data_AF-A0A6I2R077-F1
#
_entry.id   AF-A0A6I2R077-F1
#
_cell.length_a   1.000
_cell.length_b   1.000
_cell.length_c   1.000
_cell.angle_alpha   90.00
_cell.angle_beta   90.00
_cell.angle_gamma   90.00
#
_symmetry.space_group_name_H-M   'P 1'
#
loop_
_entity.id
_entity.type
_entity.pdbx_description
1 polymer ?
#
loop_
_entity_poly.entity_id
_entity_poly.type
_entity_poly.pdbx_seq_one_letter_code
_entity_poly.pdbx_strand_id
1 'polypeptide(L)'
;MKNLYEILEVNENATQEEIKKSYRKLAKKYHPDINSGDPEAENKFKEINGAYEVLGDKEKRKKYDMYGDRIFDQGSGGGFSDIGDIFGDFFGDIFGGFSSRSYSRNPNAPRKGSNIQVELEIDFEDSINGTKKEISYKKKVKCHVCNGDGAKPGTKKRKCDKCNGTGIINDTKRTPFGIFTQQSECDKCHGEGYVIDEKCENCKGKGYEVQRKTINITIPKGINNGAIMSVKGEGNDGENNGSPGDLYVIIKIREHEFFRRINNDIVFDMPITYAQAVLGSKIEVPTLDGIEEFELPEGTQPNTTFKLKSKGVPYLNSNTRGDILFTVKIIVPKKINKDQKEKLIEFSESMNQELNVNEKKSIFDKIKDMFE
;
A
#
# COMPACT_ATOMS: atom_id res chain seq x y z
N MET A 1 34.76 20.10 -5.60
CA MET A 1 33.84 18.99 -5.25
C MET A 1 34.63 17.70 -5.36
N LYS A 2 34.40 16.72 -4.49
CA LYS A 2 34.95 15.37 -4.69
C LYS A 2 34.22 14.75 -5.87
N ASN A 3 34.95 14.09 -6.76
CA ASN A 3 34.36 13.44 -7.93
C ASN A 3 33.50 12.24 -7.48
N LEU A 4 32.32 12.01 -8.08
CA LEU A 4 31.42 10.91 -7.68
C LEU A 4 32.09 9.53 -7.82
N TYR A 5 33.02 9.38 -8.77
CA TYR A 5 33.82 8.17 -8.93
C TYR A 5 34.79 7.96 -7.77
N GLU A 6 35.38 9.03 -7.23
CA GLU A 6 36.27 8.99 -6.06
C GLU A 6 35.50 8.58 -4.79
N ILE A 7 34.27 9.07 -4.63
CA ILE A 7 33.40 8.72 -3.49
C ILE A 7 33.08 7.22 -3.48
N LEU A 8 32.85 6.64 -4.66
CA LEU A 8 32.64 5.21 -4.81
C LEU A 8 33.95 4.41 -4.92
N GLU A 9 35.12 5.03 -4.72
CA GLU A 9 36.44 4.40 -4.82
C GLU A 9 36.64 3.62 -6.14
N VAL A 10 36.12 4.14 -7.26
CA VAL A 10 36.20 3.54 -8.60
C VAL A 10 36.83 4.51 -9.61
N ASN A 11 37.34 3.96 -10.72
CA ASN A 11 37.85 4.77 -11.83
C ASN A 11 36.67 5.38 -12.64
N GLU A 12 36.88 6.52 -13.29
CA GLU A 12 35.88 7.16 -14.16
C GLU A 12 35.44 6.24 -15.32
N ASN A 13 36.35 5.37 -15.78
CA ASN A 13 36.07 4.36 -16.81
C ASN A 13 35.43 3.07 -16.26
N ALA A 14 35.07 3.01 -14.97
CA ALA A 14 34.52 1.80 -14.35
C ALA A 14 33.23 1.34 -15.03
N THR A 15 33.01 0.04 -15.14
CA THR A 15 31.76 -0.51 -15.67
C THR A 15 30.61 -0.36 -14.66
N GLN A 16 29.36 -0.48 -15.12
CA GLN A 16 28.18 -0.40 -14.24
C GLN A 16 28.21 -1.47 -13.14
N GLU A 17 28.79 -2.63 -13.44
CA GLU A 17 28.94 -3.74 -12.49
C GLU A 17 29.98 -3.43 -11.42
N GLU A 18 31.09 -2.79 -11.79
CA GLU A 18 32.13 -2.34 -10.85
C GLU A 18 31.60 -1.26 -9.91
N ILE A 19 30.83 -0.29 -10.42
CA ILE A 19 30.16 0.74 -9.63
C ILE A 19 29.20 0.11 -8.61
N LYS A 20 28.36 -0.84 -9.06
CA LYS A 20 27.42 -1.56 -8.18
C LYS A 20 28.14 -2.43 -7.15
N LYS A 21 29.26 -3.03 -7.51
CA LYS A 21 30.07 -3.84 -6.61
C LYS A 21 30.75 -2.99 -5.54
N SER A 22 31.30 -1.84 -5.93
CA SER A 22 31.93 -0.91 -4.98
C SER A 22 30.90 -0.30 -4.03
N TYR A 23 29.76 0.14 -4.56
CA TYR A 23 28.63 0.60 -3.74
C TYR A 23 28.23 -0.42 -2.67
N ARG A 24 28.01 -1.68 -3.03
CA ARG A 24 27.65 -2.73 -2.05
C ARG A 24 28.71 -2.93 -0.97
N LYS A 25 29.99 -2.86 -1.35
CA LYS A 25 31.12 -2.99 -0.41
C LYS A 25 31.15 -1.83 0.57
N LEU A 26 31.01 -0.60 0.07
CA LEU A 26 31.06 0.63 0.85
C LEU A 26 29.80 0.82 1.71
N ALA A 27 28.62 0.56 1.15
CA ALA A 27 27.34 0.60 1.88
C ALA A 27 27.32 -0.40 3.04
N LYS A 28 27.87 -1.60 2.87
CA LYS A 28 28.02 -2.56 3.98
C LYS A 28 29.05 -2.08 5.01
N LYS A 29 30.17 -1.50 4.57
CA LYS A 29 31.24 -1.02 5.47
C LYS A 29 30.77 0.14 6.35
N TYR A 30 29.96 1.04 5.81
CA TYR A 30 29.50 2.26 6.49
C TYR A 30 28.02 2.19 6.91
N HIS A 31 27.41 0.99 6.93
CA HIS A 31 26.00 0.84 7.28
C HIS A 31 25.72 1.36 8.71
N PRO A 32 24.62 2.10 8.96
CA PRO A 32 24.29 2.62 10.28
C PRO A 32 24.15 1.54 11.37
N ASP A 33 23.62 0.37 11.01
CA ASP A 33 23.48 -0.76 11.94
C ASP A 33 24.83 -1.38 12.35
N ILE A 34 25.88 -1.21 11.54
CA ILE A 34 27.23 -1.75 11.82
C ILE A 34 28.09 -0.69 12.51
N ASN A 35 27.86 0.59 12.22
CA ASN A 35 28.59 1.73 12.76
C ASN A 35 27.65 2.66 13.55
N SER A 36 26.90 2.08 14.49
CA SER A 36 25.91 2.83 15.25
C SER A 36 26.57 3.87 16.15
N GLY A 37 26.22 5.14 15.97
CA GLY A 37 26.73 6.25 16.78
C GLY A 37 28.03 6.89 16.30
N ASP A 38 28.54 6.54 15.11
CA ASP A 38 29.67 7.22 14.46
C ASP A 38 29.17 8.24 13.40
N PRO A 39 29.25 9.55 13.67
CA PRO A 39 28.81 10.59 12.74
C PRO A 39 29.59 10.59 11.42
N GLU A 40 30.86 10.15 11.43
CA GLU A 40 31.66 10.11 10.20
C GLU A 40 31.24 8.95 9.29
N ALA A 41 30.93 7.79 9.85
CA ALA A 41 30.43 6.65 9.09
C ALA A 41 29.07 6.95 8.46
N GLU A 42 28.18 7.64 9.20
CA GLU A 42 26.88 8.07 8.69
C GLU A 42 27.02 9.06 7.52
N ASN A 43 27.92 10.05 7.64
CA ASN A 43 28.18 11.01 6.57
C ASN A 43 28.76 10.33 5.32
N LYS A 44 29.72 9.40 5.49
CA LYS A 44 30.26 8.62 4.36
C LYS A 44 29.19 7.77 3.70
N PHE A 45 28.32 7.12 4.48
CA PHE A 45 27.23 6.31 3.95
C PHE A 45 26.26 7.13 3.08
N LYS A 46 25.96 8.37 3.51
CA LYS A 46 25.14 9.32 2.75
C LYS A 46 25.84 9.74 1.44
N GLU A 47 27.13 10.07 1.47
CA GLU A 47 27.93 10.37 0.27
C GLU A 47 27.91 9.20 -0.74
N ILE A 48 28.08 7.96 -0.25
CA ILE A 48 28.09 6.74 -1.06
C ILE A 48 26.73 6.49 -1.73
N ASN A 49 25.63 6.67 -1.01
CA ASN A 49 24.28 6.51 -1.55
C ASN A 49 24.00 7.54 -2.65
N GLY A 50 24.37 8.80 -2.41
CA GLY A 50 24.20 9.88 -3.38
C GLY A 50 25.01 9.63 -4.66
N ALA A 51 26.28 9.24 -4.53
CA ALA A 51 27.09 8.91 -5.70
C ALA A 51 26.54 7.72 -6.50
N TYR A 52 26.00 6.69 -5.82
CA TYR A 52 25.39 5.55 -6.49
C TYR A 52 24.06 5.88 -7.18
N GLU A 53 23.30 6.86 -6.71
CA GLU A 53 22.06 7.25 -7.36
C GLU A 53 22.29 7.84 -8.77
N VAL A 54 23.40 8.55 -8.97
CA VAL A 54 23.78 9.12 -10.27
C VAL A 54 24.55 8.10 -11.10
N LEU A 55 25.58 7.48 -10.53
CA LEU A 55 26.45 6.57 -11.29
C LEU A 55 25.84 5.18 -11.50
N GLY A 56 24.86 4.78 -10.67
CA GLY A 56 24.19 3.48 -10.72
C GLY A 56 23.11 3.36 -11.79
N ASP A 57 22.62 4.48 -12.32
CA ASP A 57 21.75 4.54 -13.49
C ASP A 57 22.53 4.93 -14.75
N LYS A 58 22.31 4.20 -15.85
CA LYS A 58 23.08 4.40 -17.09
C LYS A 58 22.80 5.76 -17.76
N GLU A 59 21.59 6.29 -17.65
CA GLU A 59 21.22 7.57 -18.24
C GLU A 59 21.70 8.73 -17.38
N LYS A 60 21.56 8.64 -16.05
CA LYS A 60 22.08 9.65 -15.12
C LYS A 60 23.60 9.74 -15.17
N ARG A 61 24.30 8.60 -15.25
CA ARG A 61 25.76 8.54 -15.40
C ARG A 61 26.23 9.23 -16.67
N LYS A 62 25.63 8.92 -17.83
CA LYS A 62 25.98 9.56 -19.11
C LYS A 62 25.83 11.08 -19.05
N LYS A 63 24.80 11.56 -18.37
CA LYS A 63 24.59 12.99 -18.15
C LYS A 63 25.70 13.57 -17.27
N TYR A 64 26.03 12.93 -16.15
CA TYR A 64 27.15 13.33 -15.29
C TYR A 64 28.49 13.35 -16.04
N ASP A 65 28.79 12.33 -16.84
CA ASP A 65 30.04 12.27 -17.62
C ASP A 65 30.13 13.37 -18.69
N MET A 66 29.00 13.84 -19.22
CA MET A 66 28.95 14.85 -20.28
C MET A 66 29.04 16.30 -19.75
N TYR A 67 28.48 16.56 -18.57
CA TYR A 67 28.33 17.92 -18.04
C TYR A 67 29.05 18.15 -16.70
N GLY A 68 29.55 17.08 -16.07
CA GLY A 68 30.17 17.11 -14.75
C GLY A 68 29.23 17.69 -13.68
N ASP A 69 29.82 18.37 -12.71
CA ASP A 69 29.09 19.01 -11.60
C ASP A 69 28.17 20.17 -12.05
N ARG A 70 28.24 20.61 -13.31
CA ARG A 70 27.39 21.70 -13.84
C ARG A 70 25.93 21.28 -14.08
N ILE A 71 25.62 19.99 -14.00
CA ILE A 71 24.23 19.50 -13.95
C ILE A 71 23.49 20.01 -12.72
N PHE A 72 24.22 20.36 -11.66
CA PHE A 72 23.65 20.78 -10.38
C PHE A 72 23.56 22.31 -10.24
N ASP A 73 24.03 23.09 -11.22
CA ASP A 73 24.00 24.55 -11.18
C ASP A 73 22.66 25.06 -11.76
N GLN A 74 21.75 25.41 -10.85
CA GLN A 74 20.37 25.77 -11.12
C GLN A 74 20.29 27.13 -11.85
N GLY A 75 20.39 27.14 -13.18
CA GLY A 75 20.33 28.39 -13.94
C GLY A 75 20.14 28.35 -15.47
N SER A 76 20.19 27.20 -16.15
CA SER A 76 20.02 27.17 -17.61
C SER A 76 18.76 26.43 -18.03
N GLY A 77 17.83 27.15 -18.66
CA GLY A 77 16.50 26.68 -19.03
C GLY A 77 16.52 25.47 -19.97
N GLY A 78 15.84 24.41 -19.55
CA GLY A 78 15.49 23.26 -20.39
C GLY A 78 15.48 21.96 -19.59
N GLY A 79 14.31 21.42 -19.26
CA GLY A 79 14.07 19.98 -19.07
C GLY A 79 14.89 19.16 -18.06
N PHE A 80 15.68 19.75 -17.15
CA PHE A 80 16.55 19.04 -16.20
C PHE A 80 16.12 19.16 -14.71
N SER A 81 14.83 19.38 -14.43
CA SER A 81 14.30 19.48 -13.05
C SER A 81 14.50 18.19 -12.24
N ASP A 82 14.25 17.02 -12.84
CA ASP A 82 14.18 15.75 -12.09
C ASP A 82 15.52 15.27 -11.49
N ILE A 83 16.67 15.67 -12.03
CA ILE A 83 17.97 15.32 -11.45
C ILE A 83 18.42 16.40 -10.47
N GLY A 84 18.11 17.68 -10.73
CA GLY A 84 18.40 18.80 -9.83
C GLY A 84 17.55 18.82 -8.57
N ASP A 85 16.30 18.34 -8.62
CA ASP A 85 15.39 18.27 -7.47
C ASP A 85 15.72 17.07 -6.56
N ILE A 86 16.07 15.92 -7.14
CA ILE A 86 16.45 14.72 -6.39
C ILE A 86 17.84 14.88 -5.74
N PHE A 87 18.81 15.49 -6.42
CA PHE A 87 20.10 15.84 -5.81
C PHE A 87 20.01 17.11 -4.95
N GLY A 88 19.14 18.07 -5.27
CA GLY A 88 18.92 19.27 -4.47
C GLY A 88 18.35 18.96 -3.10
N ASP A 89 17.43 18.00 -3.01
CA ASP A 89 16.84 17.55 -1.74
C ASP A 89 17.77 16.59 -0.95
N PHE A 90 18.63 15.80 -1.62
CA PHE A 90 19.50 14.84 -0.93
C PHE A 90 20.91 15.38 -0.60
N PHE A 91 21.52 16.19 -1.49
CA PHE A 91 22.83 16.84 -1.26
C PHE A 91 22.72 18.25 -0.66
N GLY A 92 21.57 18.93 -0.82
CA GLY A 92 21.33 20.25 -0.22
C GLY A 92 21.18 20.23 1.30
N ASP A 93 20.74 19.10 1.87
CA ASP A 93 20.56 18.94 3.31
C ASP A 93 21.86 18.53 4.05
N ILE A 94 22.92 18.12 3.34
CA ILE A 94 24.11 17.50 3.96
C ILE A 94 25.43 18.26 3.74
N PHE A 95 25.64 19.01 2.65
CA PHE A 95 26.98 19.57 2.33
C PHE A 95 27.20 21.07 2.50
N GLY A 96 26.25 21.81 3.06
CA GLY A 96 26.48 23.20 3.43
C GLY A 96 25.18 23.92 3.71
N GLY A 97 25.04 24.47 4.93
CA GLY A 97 23.84 25.17 5.41
C GLY A 97 23.53 26.48 4.66
N PHE A 98 23.24 26.41 3.36
CA PHE A 98 22.94 27.55 2.51
C PHE A 98 22.05 27.26 1.29
N SER A 99 21.33 26.14 1.22
CA SER A 99 20.45 25.87 0.05
C SER A 99 19.13 25.17 0.33
N SER A 100 18.81 24.78 1.57
CA SER A 100 17.41 24.86 1.98
C SER A 100 17.12 26.35 2.07
N ARG A 101 16.66 26.95 0.95
CA ARG A 101 15.61 27.96 1.09
C ARG A 101 14.53 27.22 1.85
N SER A 102 14.62 27.28 3.17
CA SER A 102 13.49 27.35 4.07
C SER A 102 12.66 28.47 3.48
N TYR A 103 11.88 28.13 2.45
CA TYR A 103 10.71 28.86 2.09
C TYR A 103 9.98 28.80 3.42
N SER A 104 10.13 29.87 4.19
CA SER A 104 9.38 30.11 5.40
C SER A 104 7.96 29.82 4.94
N ARG A 105 7.46 28.61 5.24
CA ARG A 105 6.18 28.12 4.75
C ARG A 105 5.24 29.05 5.46
N ASN A 106 4.87 30.14 4.78
CA ASN A 106 4.06 31.19 5.35
C ASN A 106 2.94 30.47 6.11
N PRO A 107 2.88 30.60 7.45
CA PRO A 107 1.89 29.87 8.23
C PRO A 107 0.47 30.12 7.73
N ASN A 108 0.28 31.24 7.02
CA ASN A 108 -0.95 31.72 6.44
C ASN A 108 -1.14 31.35 4.96
N ALA A 109 -0.25 30.56 4.36
CA ALA A 109 -0.47 30.05 3.01
C ALA A 109 -1.69 29.11 2.99
N PRO A 110 -2.46 29.08 1.90
CA PRO A 110 -3.51 28.09 1.70
C PRO A 110 -2.95 26.68 1.82
N ARG A 111 -3.48 25.87 2.75
CA ARG A 111 -3.05 24.48 2.97
C ARG A 111 -4.21 23.54 2.67
N LYS A 112 -3.94 22.57 1.79
CA LYS A 112 -4.91 21.51 1.50
C LYS A 112 -5.26 20.77 2.78
N GLY A 113 -6.54 20.49 2.98
CA GLY A 113 -7.02 19.69 4.10
C GLY A 113 -6.48 18.26 4.05
N SER A 114 -6.41 17.62 5.21
CA SER A 114 -5.96 16.23 5.29
C SER A 114 -6.97 15.27 4.68
N ASN A 115 -6.45 14.23 4.03
CA ASN A 115 -7.28 13.16 3.50
C ASN A 115 -7.87 12.33 4.66
N ILE A 116 -9.03 11.71 4.41
CA ILE A 116 -9.68 10.80 5.36
C ILE A 116 -9.61 9.39 4.77
N GLN A 117 -9.32 8.40 5.60
CA GLN A 117 -9.43 6.99 5.24
C GLN A 117 -10.55 6.33 6.03
N VAL A 118 -11.38 5.55 5.34
CA VAL A 118 -12.46 4.76 5.92
C VAL A 118 -12.41 3.37 5.34
N GLU A 119 -12.56 2.36 6.20
CA GLU A 119 -12.74 0.98 5.76
C GLU A 119 -14.25 0.71 5.56
N LEU A 120 -14.60 0.17 4.40
CA LEU A 120 -15.95 -0.26 4.10
C LEU A 120 -15.96 -1.77 3.90
N GLU A 121 -16.62 -2.45 4.82
CA GLU A 121 -16.82 -3.88 4.76
C GLU A 121 -18.04 -4.22 3.91
N ILE A 122 -17.85 -5.11 2.92
CA ILE A 122 -18.91 -5.57 2.02
C ILE A 122 -18.98 -7.09 1.98
N ASP A 123 -20.18 -7.59 1.68
CA ASP A 123 -20.40 -9.01 1.48
C ASP A 123 -19.77 -9.48 0.16
N PHE A 124 -19.51 -10.79 0.08
CA PHE A 124 -18.87 -11.39 -1.08
C PHE A 124 -19.71 -11.22 -2.35
N GLU A 125 -21.02 -11.42 -2.25
CA GLU A 125 -21.98 -11.27 -3.35
C GLU A 125 -22.05 -9.83 -3.84
N ASP A 126 -22.02 -8.86 -2.92
CA ASP A 126 -21.99 -7.43 -3.22
C ASP A 126 -20.75 -7.05 -4.05
N SER A 127 -19.61 -7.69 -3.77
CA SER A 127 -18.37 -7.46 -4.52
C SER A 127 -18.44 -7.96 -5.97
N ILE A 128 -19.26 -8.98 -6.23
CA ILE A 128 -19.45 -9.58 -7.55
C ILE A 128 -20.49 -8.80 -8.35
N ASN A 129 -21.66 -8.55 -7.74
CA ASN A 129 -22.81 -7.96 -8.41
C ASN A 129 -22.74 -6.44 -8.53
N GLY A 130 -21.89 -5.80 -7.72
CA GLY A 130 -21.85 -4.36 -7.54
C GLY A 130 -23.06 -3.89 -6.73
N THR A 131 -22.86 -2.86 -5.92
CA THR A 131 -23.88 -2.40 -4.98
C THR A 131 -23.71 -0.91 -4.68
N LYS A 132 -24.75 -0.28 -4.13
CA LYS A 132 -24.65 1.07 -3.58
C LYS A 132 -24.64 0.95 -2.06
N LYS A 133 -23.60 1.48 -1.42
CA LYS A 133 -23.48 1.49 0.03
C LYS A 133 -23.38 2.92 0.53
N GLU A 134 -24.04 3.16 1.64
CA GLU A 134 -23.98 4.41 2.36
C GLU A 134 -22.85 4.32 3.40
N ILE A 135 -21.95 5.29 3.42
CA ILE A 135 -20.89 5.38 4.43
C ILE A 135 -21.03 6.64 5.25
N SER A 136 -20.88 6.52 6.56
CA SER A 136 -20.86 7.65 7.48
C SER A 136 -19.48 7.81 8.10
N TYR A 137 -18.95 9.02 8.07
CA TYR A 137 -17.62 9.33 8.59
C TYR A 137 -17.58 10.73 9.20
N LYS A 138 -16.55 10.99 10.02
CA LYS A 138 -16.35 12.28 10.68
C LYS A 138 -15.38 13.11 9.84
N LYS A 139 -15.79 14.33 9.47
CA LYS A 139 -14.99 15.29 8.72
C LYS A 139 -14.82 16.57 9.54
N LYS A 140 -13.61 17.14 9.53
CA LYS A 140 -13.38 18.52 10.00
C LYS A 140 -13.87 19.47 8.91
N VAL A 141 -14.87 20.26 9.25
CA VAL A 141 -15.42 21.30 8.39
C VAL A 141 -15.11 22.67 8.95
N LYS A 142 -15.08 23.70 8.11
CA LYS A 142 -14.97 25.09 8.59
C LYS A 142 -16.07 25.40 9.59
N CYS A 143 -15.71 26.06 10.68
CA CYS A 143 -16.69 26.45 11.69
C CYS A 143 -17.73 27.40 11.07
N HIS A 144 -19.01 27.06 11.21
CA HIS A 144 -20.09 27.81 10.54
C HIS A 144 -20.29 29.21 11.13
N VAL A 145 -19.84 29.42 12.38
CA VAL A 145 -19.95 30.71 13.07
C VAL A 145 -18.85 31.69 12.68
N CYS A 146 -17.61 31.21 12.56
CA CYS A 146 -16.43 32.06 12.30
C CYS A 146 -15.78 31.83 10.92
N ASN A 147 -16.37 30.98 10.08
CA ASN A 147 -15.90 30.66 8.72
C ASN A 147 -14.43 30.21 8.61
N GLY A 148 -13.87 29.61 9.65
CA GLY A 148 -12.47 29.19 9.69
C GLY A 148 -11.55 30.11 10.47
N ASP A 149 -11.99 31.30 10.86
CA ASP A 149 -11.13 32.25 11.54
C ASP A 149 -10.85 31.87 13.00
N GLY A 150 -11.74 31.16 13.68
CA GLY A 150 -11.56 30.86 15.09
C GLY A 150 -11.71 32.07 16.03
N ALA A 151 -11.88 33.28 15.49
CA ALA A 151 -12.23 34.48 16.22
C ALA A 151 -13.75 34.60 16.37
N LYS A 152 -14.21 35.25 17.44
CA LYS A 152 -15.63 35.55 17.65
C LYS A 152 -16.14 36.45 16.52
N PRO A 153 -17.35 36.20 15.97
CA PRO A 153 -17.93 37.08 14.95
C PRO A 153 -17.91 38.55 15.37
N GLY A 154 -17.46 39.43 14.47
CA GLY A 154 -17.31 40.87 14.73
C GLY A 154 -15.95 41.27 15.32
N THR A 155 -15.13 40.32 15.78
CA THR A 155 -13.74 40.54 16.18
C THR A 155 -12.78 40.08 15.06
N LYS A 156 -11.55 40.60 15.06
CA LYS A 156 -10.54 40.28 14.04
C LYS A 156 -9.30 39.67 14.68
N LYS A 157 -8.63 38.81 13.93
CA LYS A 157 -7.28 38.36 14.25
C LYS A 157 -6.33 39.57 14.18
N ARG A 158 -5.58 39.83 15.23
CA ARG A 158 -4.48 40.81 15.18
C ARG A 158 -3.17 40.13 14.85
N LYS A 159 -2.34 40.80 14.06
CA LYS A 159 -1.00 40.32 13.74
C LYS A 159 -0.21 40.20 15.04
N CYS A 160 0.50 39.09 15.24
CA CYS A 160 1.35 38.91 16.41
C CYS A 160 2.45 39.97 16.38
N ASP A 161 2.55 40.76 17.45
CA ASP A 161 3.53 41.81 17.67
C ASP A 161 4.94 41.25 17.91
N LYS A 162 5.04 40.04 18.48
CA LYS A 162 6.35 39.43 18.79
C LYS A 162 7.06 38.85 17.56
N CYS A 163 6.32 38.17 16.69
CA CYS A 163 6.87 37.60 15.45
C CYS A 163 6.50 38.39 14.20
N ASN A 164 5.76 39.51 14.31
CA ASN A 164 5.29 40.29 13.17
C ASN A 164 4.63 39.42 12.07
N GLY A 165 3.76 38.48 12.46
CA GLY A 165 3.01 37.65 11.50
C GLY A 165 3.75 36.44 10.94
N THR A 166 5.03 36.24 11.26
CA THR A 166 5.83 35.13 10.70
C THR A 166 5.61 33.79 11.40
N GLY A 167 5.05 33.77 12.61
CA GLY A 167 4.87 32.57 13.43
C GLY A 167 6.16 32.05 14.07
N ILE A 168 7.33 32.50 13.62
CA ILE A 168 8.65 32.06 14.09
C ILE A 168 9.48 33.23 14.62
N ILE A 169 10.32 32.94 15.60
CA ILE A 169 11.31 33.87 16.15
C ILE A 169 12.69 33.28 15.92
N ASN A 170 13.58 34.10 15.38
CA ASN A 170 14.98 33.76 15.20
C ASN A 170 15.75 34.11 16.48
N ASP A 171 16.25 33.11 17.20
CA ASP A 171 17.14 33.30 18.34
C ASP A 171 18.59 33.25 17.83
N THR A 172 19.20 34.43 17.71
CA THR A 172 20.57 34.59 17.20
C THR A 172 21.54 34.68 18.37
N LYS A 173 22.37 33.64 18.54
CA LYS A 173 23.40 33.58 19.57
C LYS A 173 24.79 33.72 18.94
N ARG A 174 25.60 34.59 19.52
CA ARG A 174 27.02 34.73 19.14
C ARG A 174 27.81 33.67 19.88
N THR A 175 28.46 32.78 19.13
CA THR A 175 29.35 31.74 19.66
C THR A 175 30.80 32.03 19.22
N PRO A 176 31.82 31.46 19.88
CA PRO A 176 33.21 31.61 19.46
C PRO A 176 33.49 31.16 18.01
N PHE A 177 32.62 30.31 17.44
CA PHE A 177 32.70 29.78 16.08
C PHE A 177 31.86 30.57 15.06
N GLY A 178 31.22 31.68 15.46
CA GLY A 178 30.40 32.52 14.59
C GLY A 178 29.00 32.80 15.13
N ILE A 179 28.15 33.36 14.27
CA ILE A 179 26.76 33.68 14.59
C ILE A 179 25.91 32.44 14.28
N PHE A 180 25.33 31.84 15.32
CA PHE A 180 24.39 30.72 15.18
C PHE A 180 22.97 31.25 15.35
N THR A 181 22.11 31.05 14.35
CA THR A 181 20.70 31.45 14.41
C THR A 181 19.83 30.21 14.43
N GLN A 182 19.07 30.02 15.51
CA GLN A 182 18.10 28.95 15.64
C GLN A 182 16.69 29.52 15.45
N GLN A 183 15.90 28.89 14.58
CA GLN A 183 14.48 29.22 14.46
C GLN A 183 13.70 28.50 15.55
N SER A 184 12.81 29.21 16.23
CA SER A 184 11.89 28.66 17.22
C SER A 184 10.47 29.15 16.92
N GLU A 185 9.46 28.38 17.32
CA GLU A 185 8.08 28.82 17.24
C GLU A 185 7.85 30.02 18.16
N CYS A 186 7.09 31.01 17.71
CA CYS A 186 6.74 32.15 18.53
C CYS A 186 5.87 31.70 19.71
N ASP A 187 6.38 31.79 20.92
CA ASP A 187 5.68 31.51 22.18
C ASP A 187 4.33 32.26 22.36
N LYS A 188 4.16 33.43 21.75
CA LYS A 188 2.93 34.24 21.87
C LYS A 188 1.80 33.82 20.91
N CYS A 189 2.13 33.33 19.72
CA CYS A 189 1.14 32.90 18.72
C CYS A 189 1.22 31.42 18.35
N HIS A 190 2.12 30.67 19.00
CA HIS A 190 2.36 29.24 18.79
C HIS A 190 2.47 28.84 17.31
N GLY A 191 3.19 29.64 16.52
CA GLY A 191 3.38 29.38 15.09
C GLY A 191 2.31 29.96 14.15
N GLU A 192 1.17 30.44 14.64
CA GLU A 192 0.07 30.92 13.78
C GLU A 192 0.34 32.30 13.14
N GLY A 193 1.22 33.11 13.73
CA GLY A 193 1.51 34.48 13.28
C GLY A 193 0.44 35.52 13.65
N TYR A 194 -0.73 35.09 14.10
CA TYR A 194 -1.81 35.94 14.58
C TYR A 194 -2.19 35.59 16.01
N VAL A 195 -2.81 36.54 16.69
CA VAL A 195 -3.38 36.34 18.01
C VAL A 195 -4.87 36.63 17.94
N ILE A 196 -5.66 35.71 18.49
CA ILE A 196 -7.11 35.83 18.60
C ILE A 196 -7.41 36.36 20.01
N ASP A 197 -7.89 37.61 20.08
CA ASP A 197 -8.29 38.24 21.35
C ASP A 197 -9.53 37.56 21.95
N GLU A 198 -10.58 37.43 21.13
CA GLU A 198 -11.82 36.75 21.51
C GLU A 198 -12.00 35.51 20.66
N LYS A 199 -11.85 34.34 21.29
CA LYS A 199 -12.03 33.05 20.61
C LYS A 199 -13.51 32.83 20.29
N CYS A 200 -13.78 32.23 19.14
CA CYS A 200 -15.12 31.77 18.78
C CYS A 200 -15.60 30.74 19.82
N GLU A 201 -16.80 30.94 20.36
CA GLU A 201 -17.38 30.07 21.38
C GLU A 201 -17.62 28.64 20.87
N ASN A 202 -17.97 28.50 19.60
CA ASN A 202 -18.32 27.20 19.02
C ASN A 202 -17.10 26.29 18.77
N CYS A 203 -16.06 26.81 18.10
CA CYS A 203 -14.85 26.05 17.79
C CYS A 203 -13.71 26.25 18.81
N LYS A 204 -13.91 27.10 19.83
CA LYS A 204 -12.94 27.41 20.89
C LYS A 204 -11.58 27.88 20.36
N GLY A 205 -11.58 28.62 19.25
CA GLY A 205 -10.37 29.11 18.59
C GLY A 205 -9.77 28.19 17.53
N LYS A 206 -10.28 26.96 17.34
CA LYS A 206 -9.69 25.99 16.40
C LYS A 206 -9.98 26.26 14.93
N GLY A 207 -11.00 27.07 14.62
CA GLY A 207 -11.42 27.36 13.25
C GLY A 207 -12.24 26.25 12.55
N TYR A 208 -12.31 25.04 13.10
CA TYR A 208 -13.09 23.93 12.53
C TYR A 208 -14.03 23.27 13.54
N GLU A 209 -15.01 22.54 13.01
CA GLU A 209 -15.94 21.68 13.72
C GLU A 209 -15.86 20.26 13.17
N VAL A 210 -16.12 19.25 14.01
CA VAL A 210 -16.20 17.87 13.54
C VAL A 210 -17.67 17.55 13.27
N GLN A 211 -18.00 17.29 12.02
CA GLN A 211 -19.34 16.91 11.60
C GLN A 211 -19.35 15.48 11.07
N ARG A 212 -20.44 14.75 11.34
CA ARG A 212 -20.68 13.44 10.70
C ARG A 212 -21.30 13.71 9.34
N LYS A 213 -20.64 13.25 8.28
CA LYS A 213 -21.15 13.30 6.92
C LYS A 213 -21.45 11.89 6.45
N THR A 214 -22.49 11.78 5.64
CA THR A 214 -22.91 10.53 5.04
C THR A 214 -22.93 10.68 3.53
N ILE A 215 -22.32 9.75 2.81
CA ILE A 215 -22.27 9.76 1.34
C ILE A 215 -22.62 8.38 0.79
N ASN A 216 -23.21 8.37 -0.40
CA ASN A 216 -23.50 7.15 -1.15
C ASN A 216 -22.38 6.85 -2.13
N ILE A 217 -21.80 5.66 -2.04
CA ILE A 217 -20.75 5.18 -2.93
C ILE A 217 -21.31 4.03 -3.76
N THR A 218 -21.05 4.10 -5.07
CA THR A 218 -21.39 3.01 -5.99
C THR A 218 -20.18 2.13 -6.18
N ILE A 219 -20.26 0.90 -5.68
CA ILE A 219 -19.21 -0.10 -5.74
C ILE A 219 -19.33 -0.83 -7.08
N PRO A 220 -18.29 -0.80 -7.93
CA PRO A 220 -18.32 -1.48 -9.22
C PRO A 220 -18.32 -3.00 -9.07
N LYS A 221 -18.88 -3.68 -10.07
CA LYS A 221 -18.88 -5.14 -10.15
C LYS A 221 -17.46 -5.67 -10.25
N GLY A 222 -17.16 -6.74 -9.53
CA GLY A 222 -15.87 -7.42 -9.56
C GLY A 222 -14.76 -6.69 -8.81
N ILE A 223 -15.10 -5.78 -7.89
CA ILE A 223 -14.09 -5.06 -7.09
C ILE A 223 -13.24 -6.02 -6.27
N ASN A 224 -11.93 -5.78 -6.20
CA ASN A 224 -11.01 -6.61 -5.43
C ASN A 224 -11.00 -6.24 -3.95
N ASN A 225 -10.63 -7.21 -3.10
CA ASN A 225 -10.35 -6.93 -1.70
C ASN A 225 -9.14 -6.01 -1.57
N GLY A 226 -9.21 -5.02 -0.67
CA GLY A 226 -8.17 -4.00 -0.49
C GLY A 226 -8.18 -2.89 -1.56
N ALA A 227 -9.15 -2.90 -2.49
CA ALA A 227 -9.27 -1.83 -3.47
C ALA A 227 -9.53 -0.48 -2.78
N ILE A 228 -8.89 0.59 -3.28
CA ILE A 228 -9.02 1.94 -2.75
C ILE A 228 -9.84 2.78 -3.72
N MET A 229 -11.00 3.24 -3.28
CA MET A 229 -11.83 4.19 -4.01
C MET A 229 -11.60 5.60 -3.49
N SER A 230 -11.39 6.58 -4.37
CA SER A 230 -11.21 7.98 -3.97
C SER A 230 -12.44 8.82 -4.30
N VAL A 231 -12.87 9.64 -3.34
CA VAL A 231 -13.93 10.64 -3.50
C VAL A 231 -13.31 12.01 -3.26
N LYS A 232 -13.19 12.80 -4.34
CA LYS A 232 -12.49 14.08 -4.32
C LYS A 232 -13.21 15.12 -3.47
N GLY A 233 -12.45 15.90 -2.69
CA GLY A 233 -12.99 17.00 -1.87
C GLY A 233 -13.77 16.56 -0.61
N GLU A 234 -13.87 15.26 -0.38
CA GLU A 234 -14.63 14.69 0.73
C GLU A 234 -13.80 14.39 1.98
N GLY A 235 -12.50 14.72 1.96
CA GLY A 235 -11.62 14.74 3.14
C GLY A 235 -11.83 15.98 4.01
N ASN A 236 -10.94 16.26 4.95
CA ASN A 236 -11.06 17.44 5.83
C ASN A 236 -10.98 18.75 5.04
N ASP A 237 -11.66 19.80 5.50
CA ASP A 237 -11.53 21.13 4.89
C ASP A 237 -10.12 21.68 5.06
N GLY A 238 -9.65 22.45 4.07
CA GLY A 238 -8.34 23.08 4.08
C GLY A 238 -8.28 24.32 4.98
N GLU A 239 -7.06 24.64 5.42
CA GLU A 239 -6.76 25.82 6.22
C GLU A 239 -6.40 27.01 5.32
N ASN A 240 -6.67 28.24 5.79
CA ASN A 240 -6.36 29.48 5.07
C ASN A 240 -6.87 29.50 3.62
N ASN A 241 -8.11 29.06 3.40
CA ASN A 241 -8.72 28.89 2.07
C ASN A 241 -8.04 27.86 1.16
N GLY A 242 -7.28 26.93 1.72
CA GLY A 242 -6.85 25.74 1.00
C GLY A 242 -8.02 24.84 0.61
N SER A 243 -7.82 24.04 -0.43
CA SER A 243 -8.80 23.07 -0.90
C SER A 243 -9.03 21.95 0.14
N PRO A 244 -10.19 21.30 0.16
CA PRO A 244 -10.39 20.12 0.99
C PRO A 244 -9.48 18.96 0.60
N GLY A 245 -9.22 18.08 1.55
CA GLY A 245 -8.65 16.76 1.31
C GLY A 245 -9.61 15.84 0.55
N ASP A 246 -9.16 14.63 0.28
CA ASP A 246 -9.93 13.59 -0.39
C ASP A 246 -10.31 12.48 0.60
N LEU A 247 -11.40 11.77 0.32
CA LEU A 247 -11.78 10.58 1.07
C LEU A 247 -11.32 9.33 0.32
N TYR A 248 -10.57 8.47 1.00
CA TYR A 248 -10.18 7.16 0.52
C TYR A 248 -10.98 6.08 1.24
N VAL A 249 -11.71 5.29 0.47
CA VAL A 249 -12.52 4.19 0.97
C VAL A 249 -11.82 2.89 0.60
N ILE A 250 -11.35 2.17 1.62
CA ILE A 250 -10.68 0.89 1.48
C ILE A 250 -11.76 -0.18 1.57
N ILE A 251 -11.91 -0.96 0.51
CA ILE A 251 -12.90 -2.04 0.44
C ILE A 251 -12.35 -3.27 1.12
N LYS A 252 -13.09 -3.80 2.09
CA LYS A 252 -12.81 -5.07 2.75
C LYS A 252 -13.92 -6.04 2.44
N ILE A 253 -13.61 -7.12 1.74
CA ILE A 253 -14.59 -8.14 1.36
C ILE A 253 -14.63 -9.20 2.46
N ARG A 254 -15.82 -9.50 2.97
CA ARG A 254 -16.03 -10.61 3.89
C ARG A 254 -15.76 -11.94 3.19
N GLU A 255 -15.12 -12.85 3.91
CA GLU A 255 -14.92 -14.21 3.43
C GLU A 255 -16.26 -14.93 3.32
N HIS A 256 -16.45 -15.67 2.23
CA HIS A 256 -17.63 -16.50 2.02
C HIS A 256 -17.37 -17.91 2.59
N GLU A 257 -18.40 -18.56 3.13
CA GLU A 257 -18.25 -19.86 3.81
C GLU A 257 -17.69 -20.96 2.89
N PHE A 258 -18.09 -20.94 1.61
CA PHE A 258 -17.74 -21.97 0.63
C PHE A 258 -16.81 -21.47 -0.48
N PHE A 259 -16.89 -20.19 -0.82
CA PHE A 259 -16.25 -19.66 -2.03
C PHE A 259 -15.00 -18.90 -1.66
N ARG A 260 -13.89 -19.24 -2.32
CA ARG A 260 -12.64 -18.50 -2.22
C ARG A 260 -12.35 -17.85 -3.56
N ARG A 261 -12.13 -16.54 -3.56
CA ARG A 261 -11.77 -15.81 -4.77
C ARG A 261 -10.26 -15.83 -4.96
N ILE A 262 -9.80 -16.26 -6.13
CA ILE A 262 -8.42 -16.14 -6.59
C ILE A 262 -8.43 -15.31 -7.86
N ASN A 263 -7.97 -14.07 -7.77
CA ASN A 263 -8.10 -13.09 -8.86
C ASN A 263 -9.56 -12.92 -9.29
N ASN A 264 -9.92 -13.34 -10.50
CA ASN A 264 -11.30 -13.30 -10.99
C ASN A 264 -11.95 -14.68 -11.03
N ASP A 265 -11.24 -15.70 -10.59
CA ASP A 265 -11.74 -17.06 -10.53
C ASP A 265 -12.27 -17.35 -9.12
N ILE A 266 -13.27 -18.22 -9.05
CA ILE A 266 -13.78 -18.74 -7.78
C ILE A 266 -13.34 -20.18 -7.62
N VAL A 267 -12.80 -20.50 -6.45
CA VAL A 267 -12.40 -21.85 -6.09
C VAL A 267 -13.17 -22.33 -4.87
N PHE A 268 -13.61 -23.58 -4.90
CA PHE A 268 -14.24 -24.24 -3.76
C PHE A 268 -14.09 -25.75 -3.83
N ASP A 269 -14.36 -26.41 -2.71
CA ASP A 269 -14.33 -27.87 -2.62
C ASP A 269 -15.76 -28.40 -2.79
N MET A 270 -15.97 -29.25 -3.80
CA MET A 270 -17.26 -29.87 -4.06
C MET A 270 -17.29 -31.28 -3.47
N PRO A 271 -18.10 -31.53 -2.43
CA PRO A 271 -18.22 -32.86 -1.86
C PRO A 271 -19.02 -33.79 -2.76
N ILE A 272 -18.50 -34.98 -3.03
CA ILE A 272 -19.23 -36.05 -3.74
C ILE A 272 -19.14 -37.37 -2.98
N THR A 273 -20.06 -38.28 -3.29
CA THR A 273 -20.02 -39.65 -2.78
C THR A 273 -19.07 -40.52 -3.61
N TYR A 274 -18.59 -41.62 -3.01
CA TYR A 274 -17.77 -42.60 -3.73
C TYR A 274 -18.50 -43.19 -4.95
N ALA A 275 -19.79 -43.49 -4.82
CA ALA A 275 -20.60 -44.01 -5.92
C ALA A 275 -20.67 -43.04 -7.11
N GLN A 276 -20.86 -41.74 -6.85
CA GLN A 276 -20.85 -40.72 -7.91
C GLN A 276 -19.49 -40.61 -8.60
N ALA A 277 -18.39 -40.75 -7.86
CA ALA A 277 -17.04 -40.71 -8.43
C ALA A 277 -16.79 -41.89 -9.38
N VAL A 278 -17.25 -43.09 -9.00
CA VAL A 278 -17.04 -44.32 -9.77
C VAL A 278 -17.95 -44.37 -10.99
N LEU A 279 -19.26 -44.19 -10.78
CA LEU A 279 -20.29 -44.41 -11.80
C LEU A 279 -20.57 -43.19 -12.68
N GLY A 280 -19.95 -42.04 -12.38
CA GLY A 280 -20.39 -40.77 -12.92
C GLY A 280 -21.76 -40.37 -12.37
N SER A 281 -22.10 -39.10 -12.48
CA SER A 281 -23.40 -38.58 -12.04
C SER A 281 -23.64 -37.20 -12.61
N LYS A 282 -24.91 -36.83 -12.79
CA LYS A 282 -25.29 -35.42 -12.87
C LYS A 282 -25.24 -34.84 -11.46
N ILE A 283 -24.50 -33.75 -11.27
CA ILE A 283 -24.40 -33.04 -9.99
C ILE A 283 -24.80 -31.58 -10.18
N GLU A 284 -25.37 -31.00 -9.13
CA GLU A 284 -25.72 -29.58 -9.08
C GLU A 284 -24.54 -28.79 -8.50
N VAL A 285 -23.95 -27.92 -9.30
CA VAL A 285 -22.80 -27.10 -8.91
C VAL A 285 -23.29 -25.71 -8.53
N PRO A 286 -23.03 -25.23 -7.30
CA PRO A 286 -23.40 -23.88 -6.91
C PRO A 286 -22.49 -22.86 -7.61
N THR A 287 -23.11 -21.85 -8.20
CA THR A 287 -22.45 -20.72 -8.87
C THR A 287 -22.88 -19.41 -8.22
N LEU A 288 -22.27 -18.30 -8.66
CA LEU A 288 -22.61 -16.96 -8.15
C LEU A 288 -24.00 -16.47 -8.57
N ASP A 289 -24.60 -17.05 -9.62
CA ASP A 289 -25.89 -16.64 -10.18
C ASP A 289 -27.01 -17.67 -9.95
N GLY A 290 -26.71 -18.78 -9.28
CA GLY A 290 -27.64 -19.90 -9.09
C GLY A 290 -26.96 -21.27 -9.18
N ILE A 291 -27.73 -22.30 -9.52
CA ILE A 291 -27.26 -23.69 -9.62
C ILE A 291 -27.07 -24.04 -11.10
N GLU A 292 -26.00 -24.76 -11.42
CA GLU A 292 -25.72 -25.26 -12.77
C GLU A 292 -25.51 -26.78 -12.74
N GLU A 293 -26.14 -27.49 -13.68
CA GLU A 293 -25.93 -28.93 -13.81
C GLU A 293 -24.56 -29.23 -14.45
N PHE A 294 -23.83 -30.18 -13.86
CA PHE A 294 -22.56 -30.67 -14.37
C PHE A 294 -22.57 -32.19 -14.48
N GLU A 295 -22.14 -32.71 -15.63
CA GLU A 295 -21.98 -34.15 -15.86
C GLU A 295 -20.59 -34.58 -15.35
N LEU A 296 -20.58 -35.25 -14.20
CA LEU A 296 -19.36 -35.81 -13.62
C LEU A 296 -18.94 -37.08 -14.38
N PRO A 297 -17.73 -37.14 -14.94
CA PRO A 297 -17.24 -38.32 -15.64
C PRO A 297 -17.10 -39.54 -14.71
N GLU A 298 -17.29 -40.72 -15.27
CA GLU A 298 -17.00 -41.98 -14.59
C GLU A 298 -15.51 -42.10 -14.24
N GLY A 299 -15.20 -42.75 -13.12
CA GLY A 299 -13.82 -42.91 -12.66
C GLY A 299 -13.12 -41.62 -12.22
N THR A 300 -13.88 -40.58 -11.84
CA THR A 300 -13.32 -39.31 -11.35
C THR A 300 -12.46 -39.53 -10.12
N GLN A 301 -11.21 -39.06 -10.18
CA GLN A 301 -10.25 -39.20 -9.08
C GLN A 301 -10.50 -38.16 -7.97
N PRO A 302 -10.16 -38.49 -6.70
CA PRO A 302 -10.17 -37.50 -5.63
C PRO A 302 -9.25 -36.32 -5.94
N ASN A 303 -9.67 -35.10 -5.58
CA ASN A 303 -8.96 -33.85 -5.82
C ASN A 303 -8.83 -33.44 -7.29
N THR A 304 -9.49 -34.13 -8.22
CA THR A 304 -9.64 -33.63 -9.59
C THR A 304 -10.38 -32.29 -9.55
N THR A 305 -9.86 -31.32 -10.31
CA THR A 305 -10.46 -29.98 -10.42
C THR A 305 -11.14 -29.84 -11.76
N PHE A 306 -12.42 -29.49 -11.74
CA PHE A 306 -13.21 -29.19 -12.93
C PHE A 306 -13.40 -27.69 -13.06
N LYS A 307 -13.73 -27.26 -14.28
CA LYS A 307 -13.82 -25.85 -14.63
C LYS A 307 -15.14 -25.52 -15.32
N LEU A 308 -15.90 -24.60 -14.73
CA LEU A 308 -17.04 -23.96 -15.39
C LEU A 308 -16.62 -22.62 -15.97
N LYS A 309 -16.66 -22.51 -17.30
CA LYS A 309 -16.17 -21.34 -18.02
C LYS A 309 -17.10 -20.14 -17.83
N SER A 310 -16.53 -18.96 -17.61
CA SER A 310 -17.25 -17.68 -17.54
C SER A 310 -18.30 -17.58 -16.42
N LYS A 311 -18.12 -18.35 -15.34
CA LYS A 311 -18.99 -18.34 -14.15
C LYS A 311 -18.36 -17.70 -12.91
N GLY A 312 -17.12 -17.22 -13.01
CA GLY A 312 -16.38 -16.56 -11.94
C GLY A 312 -16.77 -15.10 -11.74
N VAL A 313 -15.84 -14.30 -11.22
CA VAL A 313 -16.05 -12.88 -10.95
C VAL A 313 -15.92 -12.06 -12.23
N PRO A 314 -16.77 -11.04 -12.46
CA PRO A 314 -16.61 -10.13 -13.59
C PRO A 314 -15.30 -9.34 -13.51
N TYR A 315 -14.69 -9.11 -14.67
CA TYR A 315 -13.56 -8.20 -14.78
C TYR A 315 -14.04 -6.75 -14.63
N LEU A 316 -13.27 -5.91 -13.95
CA LEU A 316 -13.56 -4.49 -13.84
C LEU A 316 -13.67 -3.87 -15.25
N ASN A 317 -14.78 -3.16 -15.49
CA ASN A 317 -15.08 -2.48 -16.76
C ASN A 317 -15.16 -3.40 -18.00
N SER A 318 -15.42 -4.69 -17.82
CA SER A 318 -15.63 -5.65 -18.92
C SER A 318 -16.87 -6.50 -18.66
N ASN A 319 -17.48 -7.00 -19.72
CA ASN A 319 -18.56 -7.99 -19.64
C ASN A 319 -18.03 -9.42 -19.51
N THR A 320 -16.71 -9.63 -19.56
CA THR A 320 -16.10 -10.95 -19.37
C THR A 320 -16.05 -11.32 -17.89
N ARG A 321 -16.09 -12.62 -17.62
CA ARG A 321 -15.97 -13.19 -16.26
C ARG A 321 -14.83 -14.20 -16.24
N GLY A 322 -14.25 -14.39 -15.05
CA GLY A 322 -13.37 -15.52 -14.79
C GLY A 322 -14.15 -16.83 -14.76
N ASP A 323 -13.49 -17.88 -14.29
CA ASP A 323 -14.03 -19.23 -14.24
C ASP A 323 -14.35 -19.65 -12.80
N ILE A 324 -15.19 -20.68 -12.64
CA ILE A 324 -15.31 -21.42 -11.38
C ILE A 324 -14.45 -22.68 -11.51
N LEU A 325 -13.57 -22.91 -10.54
CA LEU A 325 -12.81 -24.13 -10.39
C LEU A 325 -13.27 -24.84 -9.12
N PHE A 326 -13.92 -25.99 -9.26
CA PHE A 326 -14.30 -26.78 -8.10
C PHE A 326 -13.45 -28.05 -8.01
N THR A 327 -12.89 -28.29 -6.83
CA THR A 327 -12.08 -29.47 -6.54
C THR A 327 -12.95 -30.52 -5.88
N VAL A 328 -13.00 -31.70 -6.48
CA VAL A 328 -13.84 -32.79 -6.00
C VAL A 328 -13.23 -33.44 -4.77
N LYS A 329 -14.01 -33.54 -3.69
CA LYS A 329 -13.64 -34.23 -2.44
C LYS A 329 -14.58 -35.39 -2.19
N ILE A 330 -14.05 -36.61 -2.17
CA ILE A 330 -14.85 -37.79 -1.85
C ILE A 330 -15.12 -37.82 -0.34
N ILE A 331 -16.39 -37.76 0.04
CA ILE A 331 -16.82 -37.94 1.43
C ILE A 331 -17.04 -39.43 1.70
N VAL A 332 -16.33 -39.95 2.70
CA VAL A 332 -16.53 -41.30 3.22
C VAL A 332 -17.49 -41.22 4.43
N PRO A 333 -18.64 -41.93 4.41
CA PRO A 333 -19.59 -41.89 5.51
C PRO A 333 -18.99 -42.53 6.78
N LYS A 334 -19.15 -41.87 7.94
CA LYS A 334 -18.62 -42.37 9.23
C LYS A 334 -19.43 -43.52 9.82
N LYS A 335 -20.67 -43.69 9.39
CA LYS A 335 -21.60 -44.73 9.88
C LYS A 335 -22.25 -45.37 8.67
N ILE A 336 -22.24 -46.70 8.65
CA ILE A 336 -22.89 -47.52 7.62
C ILE A 336 -23.70 -48.63 8.30
N ASN A 337 -24.81 -49.02 7.69
CA ASN A 337 -25.65 -50.12 8.18
C ASN A 337 -25.11 -51.49 7.69
N LYS A 338 -25.73 -52.59 8.16
CA LYS A 338 -25.27 -53.96 7.84
C LYS A 338 -25.32 -54.26 6.34
N ASP A 339 -26.42 -53.90 5.68
CA ASP A 339 -26.62 -54.09 4.23
C ASP A 339 -25.58 -53.32 3.40
N GLN A 340 -25.30 -52.06 3.72
CA GLN A 340 -24.26 -51.25 3.08
C GLN A 340 -22.87 -51.86 3.24
N LYS A 341 -22.58 -52.43 4.43
CA LYS A 341 -21.29 -53.09 4.69
C LYS A 341 -21.13 -54.35 3.85
N GLU A 342 -22.16 -55.19 3.77
CA GLU A 342 -22.16 -56.40 2.95
C GLU A 342 -21.91 -56.07 1.47
N LYS A 343 -22.63 -55.08 0.92
CA LYS A 343 -22.42 -54.60 -0.47
C LYS A 343 -21.02 -54.07 -0.74
N LEU A 344 -20.41 -53.37 0.22
CA LEU A 344 -19.03 -52.87 0.06
C LEU A 344 -18.00 -54.01 0.10
N ILE A 345 -18.25 -55.08 0.86
CA ILE A 345 -17.41 -56.27 0.89
C ILE A 345 -17.50 -56.98 -0.46
N GLU A 346 -18.71 -57.25 -0.96
CA GLU A 346 -18.93 -57.87 -2.28
C GLU A 346 -18.27 -57.06 -3.39
N PHE A 347 -18.43 -55.73 -3.37
CA PHE A 347 -17.77 -54.84 -4.32
C PHE A 347 -16.24 -54.95 -4.23
N SER A 348 -15.68 -54.95 -3.02
CA SER A 348 -14.24 -55.09 -2.81
C SER A 348 -13.69 -56.43 -3.30
N GLU A 349 -14.43 -57.52 -3.10
CA GLU A 349 -14.07 -58.86 -3.60
C GLU A 349 -14.13 -58.92 -5.13
N SER A 350 -15.16 -58.31 -5.73
CA SER A 350 -15.32 -58.25 -7.19
C SER A 350 -14.22 -57.45 -7.89
N MET A 351 -13.63 -56.47 -7.21
CA MET A 351 -12.58 -55.60 -7.76
C MET A 351 -11.24 -56.30 -7.95
N ASN A 352 -11.11 -57.62 -7.65
CA ASN A 352 -9.87 -58.40 -7.78
C ASN A 352 -8.65 -57.55 -7.43
N GLN A 353 -8.65 -56.98 -6.21
CA GLN A 353 -7.59 -56.10 -5.76
C GLN A 353 -6.26 -56.87 -5.65
N GLU A 354 -5.60 -57.09 -6.78
CA GLU A 354 -4.21 -56.69 -6.92
C GLU A 354 -4.17 -55.17 -6.68
N LEU A 355 -4.35 -54.76 -5.42
CA LEU A 355 -3.56 -53.64 -4.95
C LEU A 355 -2.16 -53.95 -5.43
N ASN A 356 -1.48 -53.01 -6.11
CA ASN A 356 -0.04 -53.06 -6.24
C ASN A 356 0.56 -53.06 -4.82
N VAL A 357 0.50 -54.19 -4.13
CA VAL A 357 1.19 -54.47 -2.87
C VAL A 357 2.68 -54.38 -3.13
N ASN A 358 3.11 -54.49 -4.39
CA ASN A 358 4.47 -54.17 -4.84
C ASN A 358 4.84 -52.69 -4.63
N GLU A 359 3.91 -51.73 -4.75
CA GLU A 359 4.20 -50.32 -4.44
C GLU A 359 4.16 -50.06 -2.92
N LYS A 360 3.24 -50.68 -2.17
CA LYS A 360 3.23 -50.55 -0.70
C LYS A 360 4.46 -51.20 -0.05
N LYS A 361 4.92 -52.36 -0.55
CA LYS A 361 6.21 -52.94 -0.14
C LYS A 361 7.37 -52.01 -0.53
N SER A 362 7.42 -51.50 -1.76
CA SER A 362 8.47 -50.57 -2.20
C SER A 362 8.54 -49.27 -1.39
N ILE A 363 7.40 -48.70 -0.97
CA ILE A 363 7.36 -47.46 -0.18
C ILE A 363 7.75 -47.72 1.28
N PHE A 364 7.26 -48.81 1.89
CA PHE A 364 7.61 -49.15 3.28
C PHE A 364 9.07 -49.60 3.41
N ASP A 365 9.58 -50.36 2.44
CA ASP A 365 10.98 -50.78 2.38
C ASP A 365 11.90 -49.57 2.18
N LYS A 366 11.54 -48.61 1.30
CA LYS A 366 12.28 -47.33 1.14
C LYS A 366 12.27 -46.45 2.39
N ILE A 367 11.18 -46.45 3.16
CA ILE A 367 11.11 -45.71 4.43
C ILE A 367 11.99 -46.40 5.48
N LYS A 368 12.04 -47.73 5.50
CA LYS A 368 12.86 -48.49 6.45
C LYS A 368 14.37 -48.29 6.19
N ASP A 369 14.79 -48.25 4.93
CA ASP A 369 16.18 -47.97 4.52
C ASP A 369 16.65 -46.53 4.83
N MET A 370 15.75 -45.61 5.20
CA MET A 370 16.11 -44.23 5.60
C MET A 370 16.35 -44.08 7.11
N PHE A 371 15.98 -45.08 7.92
CA PHE A 371 16.10 -45.07 9.39
C PHE A 371 17.12 -46.10 9.93
N GLU A 372 17.76 -46.88 9.05
CA GLU A 372 19.03 -47.60 9.30
C GLU A 372 20.20 -46.78 8.72
#